data_AF-A0A7X6SK93-F1
#
_entry.id   AF-A0A7X6SK93-F1
#
_cell.length_a   1.000
_cell.length_b   1.000
_cell.length_c   1.000
_cell.angle_alpha   90.00
_cell.angle_beta   90.00
_cell.angle_gamma   90.00
#
_symmetry.space_group_name_H-M   'P 1'
#
loop_
_entity.id
_entity.type
_entity.pdbx_description
1 polymer ?
#
loop_
_entity_poly.entity_id
_entity_poly.type
_entity_poly.pdbx_seq_one_letter_code
_entity_poly.pdbx_strand_id
1 'polypeptide(L)'
;MGTDRSTVDASRRNADAVEPKPDDRTTLLARIGDRLDAQRVELFAFDDDTAQLLGRWTALGMPIDVEELQRIPLDWFPWSLGSVRPAEYLFVRNAGLLPMTTPPRIVGADLAIEAALMIPLVGGSATTGALCVYWRDERQSWESSARELVLDWARRALLPNR
;
A
#
# COMPACT_ATOMS: atom_id res chain seq x y z
N MET A 1 -56.37 -17.75 47.18
CA MET A 1 -55.60 -18.59 46.23
C MET A 1 -55.66 -17.88 44.89
N GLY A 2 -54.58 -17.20 44.49
CA GLY A 2 -54.64 -16.25 43.36
C GLY A 2 -53.30 -15.56 43.12
N THR A 3 -52.41 -16.33 42.48
CA THR A 3 -51.29 -15.97 41.59
C THR A 3 -50.59 -14.61 41.73
N ASP A 4 -49.35 -14.76 42.22
CA ASP A 4 -48.14 -13.97 42.01
C ASP A 4 -47.96 -13.49 40.55
N ARG A 5 -47.68 -12.20 40.37
CA ARG A 5 -47.38 -11.57 39.08
C ARG A 5 -45.92 -11.11 39.07
N SER A 6 -45.11 -11.97 38.49
CA SER A 6 -44.26 -11.65 37.34
C SER A 6 -43.27 -10.50 37.53
N THR A 7 -42.11 -10.86 38.06
CA THR A 7 -40.81 -10.21 37.83
C THR A 7 -40.57 -10.12 36.31
N VAL A 8 -40.81 -8.94 35.74
CA VAL A 8 -40.48 -8.65 34.33
C VAL A 8 -39.04 -8.15 34.26
N ASP A 9 -38.16 -9.08 33.92
CA ASP A 9 -37.15 -8.97 32.86
C ASP A 9 -36.28 -7.69 32.84
N ALA A 10 -35.26 -7.68 33.70
CA ALA A 10 -34.13 -6.76 33.64
C ALA A 10 -32.94 -7.35 32.85
N SER A 11 -33.19 -8.21 31.86
CA SER A 11 -32.13 -8.82 31.02
C SER A 11 -32.10 -8.20 29.62
N ARG A 12 -32.08 -6.87 29.53
CA ARG A 12 -31.76 -6.17 28.28
C ARG A 12 -30.24 -6.03 28.11
N ARG A 13 -29.68 -7.04 27.44
CA ARG A 13 -28.60 -6.97 26.43
C ARG A 13 -27.47 -5.99 26.75
N ASN A 14 -26.43 -6.48 27.41
CA ASN A 14 -25.07 -6.07 27.04
C ASN A 14 -24.87 -6.52 25.59
N ALA A 15 -25.11 -5.60 24.66
CA ALA A 15 -24.50 -5.72 23.35
C ALA A 15 -23.01 -5.50 23.58
N ASP A 16 -22.25 -6.58 23.62
CA ASP A 16 -20.80 -6.53 23.49
C ASP A 16 -20.50 -5.65 22.29
N ALA A 17 -19.99 -4.44 22.54
CA ALA A 17 -19.38 -3.63 21.52
C ALA A 17 -18.19 -4.44 21.02
N VAL A 18 -18.39 -5.19 19.94
CA VAL A 18 -17.29 -5.86 19.24
C VAL A 18 -16.38 -4.73 18.78
N GLU A 19 -15.29 -4.50 19.50
CA GLU A 19 -14.26 -3.57 19.07
C GLU A 19 -13.87 -3.95 17.64
N PRO A 20 -13.89 -3.01 16.69
CA PRO A 20 -13.56 -3.32 15.31
C PRO A 20 -12.15 -3.91 15.29
N LYS A 21 -12.02 -5.11 14.72
CA LYS A 21 -10.72 -5.76 14.55
C LYS A 21 -9.79 -4.78 13.83
N PRO A 22 -8.55 -4.56 14.31
CA PRO A 22 -7.60 -3.71 13.61
C PRO A 22 -7.43 -4.22 12.18
N ASP A 23 -7.45 -3.27 11.23
CA ASP A 23 -7.29 -3.60 9.81
C ASP A 23 -5.96 -4.32 9.58
N ASP A 24 -6.01 -5.44 8.86
CA ASP A 24 -4.79 -6.12 8.43
C ASP A 24 -4.10 -5.35 7.28
N ARG A 25 -2.84 -5.72 7.00
CA ARG A 25 -2.02 -5.12 5.94
C ARG A 25 -2.76 -5.07 4.60
N THR A 26 -3.37 -6.18 4.19
CA THR A 26 -4.07 -6.28 2.90
C THR A 26 -5.22 -5.29 2.81
N THR A 27 -6.01 -5.15 3.87
CA THR A 27 -7.12 -4.20 3.98
C THR A 27 -6.63 -2.76 3.88
N LEU A 28 -5.52 -2.43 4.54
CA LEU A 28 -4.92 -1.10 4.48
C LEU A 28 -4.40 -0.75 3.07
N LEU A 29 -3.73 -1.69 2.40
CA LEU A 29 -3.27 -1.49 1.01
C LEU A 29 -4.45 -1.32 0.04
N ALA A 30 -5.53 -2.08 0.23
CA ALA A 30 -6.76 -1.93 -0.55
C ALA A 30 -7.38 -0.53 -0.38
N ARG A 31 -7.44 -0.02 0.86
CA ARG A 31 -7.93 1.34 1.14
C ARG A 31 -7.07 2.41 0.51
N ILE A 32 -5.75 2.25 0.50
CA ILE A 32 -4.84 3.16 -0.22
C ILE A 32 -5.18 3.15 -1.71
N GLY A 33 -5.35 1.97 -2.29
CA GLY A 33 -5.69 1.79 -3.70
C GLY A 33 -6.99 2.50 -4.08
N ASP A 34 -8.06 2.24 -3.33
CA ASP A 34 -9.36 2.90 -3.48
C ASP A 34 -9.27 4.42 -3.32
N ARG A 35 -8.60 4.90 -2.25
CA ARG A 35 -8.47 6.33 -1.95
C ARG A 35 -7.74 7.11 -3.04
N LEU A 36 -6.79 6.47 -3.73
CA LEU A 36 -5.95 7.07 -4.75
C LEU A 36 -6.39 6.73 -6.17
N ASP A 37 -7.47 5.95 -6.32
CA ASP A 37 -7.94 5.43 -7.61
C ASP A 37 -6.81 4.73 -8.38
N ALA A 38 -6.02 3.92 -7.66
CA ALA A 38 -4.86 3.21 -8.18
C ALA A 38 -5.19 1.76 -8.50
N GLN A 39 -4.43 1.16 -9.41
CA GLN A 39 -4.63 -0.24 -9.81
C GLN A 39 -3.67 -1.21 -9.11
N ARG A 40 -2.60 -0.69 -8.50
CA ARG A 40 -1.64 -1.48 -7.74
C ARG A 40 -1.05 -0.64 -6.61
N VAL A 41 -0.95 -1.24 -5.44
CA VAL A 41 -0.29 -0.67 -4.26
C VAL A 41 0.66 -1.71 -3.70
N GLU A 42 1.90 -1.32 -3.46
CA GLU A 42 2.95 -2.17 -2.91
C GLU A 42 3.60 -1.50 -1.71
N LEU A 43 3.91 -2.33 -0.73
CA LEU A 43 4.62 -1.91 0.47
C LEU A 43 5.96 -2.63 0.51
N PHE A 44 7.04 -1.85 0.62
CA PHE A 44 8.39 -2.35 0.70
C PHE A 44 9.04 -2.00 2.04
N ALA A 45 9.80 -2.93 2.60
CA ALA A 45 10.85 -2.63 3.58
C ALA A 45 12.19 -2.54 2.85
N PHE A 46 13.03 -1.59 3.23
CA PHE A 46 14.39 -1.49 2.70
C PHE A 46 15.36 -2.29 3.55
N ASP A 47 16.24 -3.00 2.86
CA ASP A 47 17.48 -3.58 3.33
C ASP A 47 18.63 -2.91 2.55
N ASP A 48 19.89 -3.24 2.87
CA ASP A 48 21.10 -2.55 2.36
C ASP A 48 21.02 -2.19 0.86
N ASP A 49 20.82 -3.19 -0.01
CA ASP A 49 20.79 -3.06 -1.47
C ASP A 49 19.50 -3.58 -2.11
N THR A 50 18.51 -3.96 -1.29
CA THR A 50 17.26 -4.57 -1.75
C THR A 50 16.02 -3.99 -1.07
N ALA A 51 14.90 -4.00 -1.78
CA ALA A 51 13.57 -3.74 -1.25
C ALA A 51 12.81 -5.07 -1.11
N GLN A 52 12.43 -5.43 0.12
CA GLN A 52 11.59 -6.58 0.39
C GLN A 52 10.11 -6.20 0.26
N LEU A 53 9.36 -6.89 -0.59
CA LEU A 53 7.91 -6.74 -0.69
C LEU A 53 7.25 -7.31 0.57
N LEU A 54 6.57 -6.45 1.33
CA LEU A 54 5.82 -6.85 2.53
C LEU A 54 4.35 -7.15 2.22
N GLY A 55 3.82 -6.57 1.16
CA GLY A 55 2.43 -6.76 0.76
C GLY A 55 2.11 -6.02 -0.52
N ARG A 56 1.10 -6.53 -1.21
CA ARG A 56 0.55 -5.95 -2.42
C ARG A 56 -0.98 -6.00 -2.36
N TRP A 57 -1.59 -4.96 -2.89
CA TRP A 57 -2.96 -4.98 -3.36
C TRP A 57 -3.00 -4.63 -4.85
N THR A 58 -3.89 -5.28 -5.59
CA THR A 58 -4.15 -5.00 -7.01
C THR A 58 -5.64 -4.92 -7.28
N ALA A 59 -6.03 -4.00 -8.15
CA ALA A 59 -7.37 -3.94 -8.68
C ALA A 59 -7.65 -5.16 -9.58
N LEU A 60 -8.93 -5.54 -9.69
CA LEU A 60 -9.35 -6.62 -10.56
C LEU A 60 -8.93 -6.35 -12.02
N GLY A 61 -8.32 -7.33 -12.67
CA GLY A 61 -7.88 -7.23 -14.06
C GLY A 61 -6.51 -6.57 -14.28
N MET A 62 -5.78 -6.24 -13.21
CA MET A 62 -4.37 -5.86 -13.31
C MET A 62 -3.51 -7.14 -13.45
N PRO A 63 -2.68 -7.29 -14.50
CA PRO A 63 -1.81 -8.46 -14.64
C PRO A 63 -0.85 -8.60 -13.46
N ILE A 64 -0.79 -9.82 -12.90
CA ILE A 64 0.20 -10.20 -11.88
C ILE A 64 1.06 -11.27 -12.53
N ASP A 65 2.27 -10.92 -12.94
CA ASP A 65 3.25 -11.96 -13.31
C ASP A 65 3.65 -12.69 -12.03
N VAL A 66 3.30 -13.97 -11.95
CA VAL A 66 3.34 -14.77 -10.71
C VAL A 66 4.79 -15.05 -10.24
N GLU A 67 5.81 -14.77 -11.05
CA GLU A 67 7.24 -14.76 -10.65
C GLU A 67 7.64 -13.48 -9.91
N GLU A 68 6.77 -12.96 -9.04
CA GLU A 68 7.01 -11.70 -8.35
C GLU A 68 8.13 -11.84 -7.31
N LEU A 69 9.26 -11.21 -7.64
CA LEU A 69 10.41 -11.12 -6.75
C LEU A 69 9.99 -10.51 -5.40
N GLN A 70 10.07 -11.32 -4.36
CA GLN A 70 9.86 -10.87 -2.98
C GLN A 70 10.96 -9.90 -2.52
N ARG A 71 12.11 -9.90 -3.21
CA ARG A 71 13.23 -9.00 -2.98
C ARG A 71 13.67 -8.40 -4.30
N ILE A 72 13.59 -7.09 -4.39
CA ILE A 72 13.89 -6.30 -5.57
C ILE A 72 15.23 -5.60 -5.35
N PRO A 73 16.23 -5.80 -6.21
CA PRO A 73 17.42 -4.95 -6.22
C PRO A 73 17.03 -3.48 -6.33
N LEU A 74 17.63 -2.59 -5.53
CA LEU A 74 17.25 -1.17 -5.56
C LEU A 74 17.58 -0.55 -6.92
N ASP A 75 18.62 -1.03 -7.61
CA ASP A 75 18.97 -0.60 -8.98
C ASP A 75 18.02 -1.10 -10.07
N TRP A 76 16.98 -1.88 -9.74
CA TRP A 76 16.02 -2.39 -10.71
C TRP A 76 15.18 -1.28 -11.36
N PHE A 77 14.90 -0.25 -10.56
CA PHE A 77 14.22 0.98 -10.98
C PHE A 77 15.11 2.19 -10.66
N PRO A 78 16.05 2.55 -11.55
CA PRO A 78 16.99 3.65 -11.32
C PRO A 78 16.31 5.00 -11.02
N TRP A 79 15.07 5.14 -11.48
CA TRP A 79 14.25 6.33 -11.31
C TRP A 79 13.41 6.35 -10.02
N SER A 80 13.31 5.25 -9.25
CA SER A 80 12.50 5.20 -8.00
C SER A 80 13.24 4.58 -6.81
N LEU A 81 12.97 3.30 -6.49
CA LEU A 81 13.49 2.59 -5.31
C LEU A 81 15.03 2.60 -5.25
N GLY A 82 15.70 2.83 -6.37
CA GLY A 82 17.16 2.92 -6.51
C GLY A 82 17.76 4.23 -6.07
N SER A 83 18.38 4.95 -7.00
CA SER A 83 19.24 6.09 -6.70
C SER A 83 18.48 7.34 -6.23
N VAL A 84 17.14 7.32 -6.27
CA VAL A 84 16.30 8.45 -5.88
C VAL A 84 15.79 8.23 -4.45
N ARG A 85 16.11 9.18 -3.57
CA ARG A 85 15.68 9.20 -2.17
C ARG A 85 14.93 10.51 -1.91
N PRO A 86 13.67 10.61 -2.37
CA PRO A 86 12.91 11.84 -2.15
C PRO A 86 12.70 12.05 -0.66
N ALA A 87 12.69 13.30 -0.20
CA ALA A 87 12.36 13.61 1.19
C ALA A 87 10.86 13.40 1.48
N GLU A 88 10.00 13.72 0.51
CA GLU A 88 8.55 13.68 0.71
C GLU A 88 7.83 12.65 -0.15
N TYR A 89 8.12 12.63 -1.45
CA TYR A 89 7.59 11.70 -2.44
C TYR A 89 8.31 11.86 -3.78
N LEU A 90 8.15 10.88 -4.66
CA LEU A 90 8.48 10.95 -6.07
C LEU A 90 7.23 10.58 -6.88
N PHE A 91 6.84 11.44 -7.81
CA PHE A 91 5.75 11.17 -8.74
C PHE A 91 6.27 11.15 -10.18
N VAL A 92 5.91 10.10 -10.91
CA VAL A 92 6.28 9.87 -12.30
C VAL A 92 5.01 9.79 -13.13
N ARG A 93 4.79 10.79 -13.97
CA ARG A 93 3.58 10.94 -14.79
C ARG A 93 3.44 9.98 -15.96
N ASN A 94 4.58 9.53 -16.51
CA ASN A 94 4.72 8.74 -17.73
C ASN A 94 5.74 7.61 -17.49
N ALA A 95 5.48 6.82 -16.45
CA ALA A 95 6.35 5.72 -16.03
C ALA A 95 6.49 4.64 -17.10
N GLY A 96 5.50 4.49 -17.99
CA GLY A 96 5.47 3.43 -18.99
C GLY A 96 6.64 3.45 -19.96
N LEU A 97 7.26 4.61 -20.20
CA LEU A 97 8.43 4.76 -21.08
C LEU A 97 9.77 4.58 -20.37
N LEU A 98 9.77 4.39 -19.04
CA LEU A 98 10.99 4.32 -18.27
C LEU A 98 11.63 2.93 -18.33
N PRO A 99 12.97 2.86 -18.32
CA PRO A 99 13.67 1.59 -18.34
C PRO A 99 13.58 0.88 -16.99
N MET A 100 13.53 -0.45 -17.05
CA MET A 100 13.88 -1.37 -15.96
C MET A 100 15.19 -2.07 -16.31
N THR A 101 16.03 -2.35 -15.32
CA THR A 101 17.30 -3.06 -15.59
C THR A 101 17.08 -4.57 -15.79
N THR A 102 17.81 -5.11 -16.75
CA THR A 102 18.17 -6.51 -17.01
C THR A 102 17.09 -7.62 -16.85
N PRO A 103 16.63 -8.24 -17.97
CA PRO A 103 16.81 -7.80 -19.36
C PRO A 103 16.14 -6.42 -19.57
N PRO A 104 16.50 -5.65 -20.63
CA PRO A 104 15.89 -4.35 -20.88
C PRO A 104 14.39 -4.52 -21.07
N ARG A 105 13.65 -4.14 -20.03
CA ARG A 105 12.20 -4.19 -19.94
C ARG A 105 11.68 -2.77 -19.85
N ILE A 106 10.50 -2.55 -20.39
CA ILE A 106 9.83 -1.26 -20.41
C ILE A 106 8.66 -1.37 -19.44
N VAL A 107 8.61 -0.47 -18.46
CA VAL A 107 7.63 -0.51 -17.36
C VAL A 107 6.19 -0.68 -17.87
N GLY A 108 5.81 0.05 -18.92
CA GLY A 108 4.44 -0.04 -19.49
C GLY A 108 4.18 -1.38 -20.16
N ALA A 109 5.13 -1.87 -20.96
CA ALA A 109 5.00 -3.12 -21.70
C ALA A 109 5.02 -4.36 -20.79
N ASP A 110 5.84 -4.33 -19.74
CA ASP A 110 6.07 -5.48 -18.86
C ASP A 110 5.19 -5.47 -17.61
N LEU A 111 4.87 -4.29 -17.05
CA LEU A 111 4.14 -4.18 -15.78
C LEU A 111 2.75 -3.53 -15.91
N ALA A 112 2.37 -3.06 -17.10
CA ALA A 112 1.13 -2.30 -17.34
C ALA A 112 1.01 -1.05 -16.43
N ILE A 113 2.14 -0.37 -16.17
CA ILE A 113 2.23 0.82 -15.33
C ILE A 113 2.54 2.03 -16.22
N GLU A 114 1.67 3.04 -16.18
CA GLU A 114 1.83 4.29 -16.95
C GLU A 114 2.11 5.50 -16.06
N ALA A 115 1.74 5.44 -14.78
CA ALA A 115 2.17 6.42 -13.79
C ALA A 115 2.53 5.74 -12.46
N ALA A 116 3.45 6.34 -11.71
CA ALA A 116 3.94 5.81 -10.45
C ALA A 116 4.09 6.90 -9.39
N LEU A 117 3.79 6.56 -8.15
CA LEU A 117 4.03 7.37 -6.96
C LEU A 117 4.82 6.52 -5.98
N MET A 118 5.94 7.06 -5.50
CA MET A 118 6.69 6.49 -4.39
C MET A 118 6.67 7.46 -3.22
N ILE A 119 6.24 6.98 -2.05
CA ILE A 119 6.29 7.74 -0.80
C ILE A 119 7.24 7.01 0.15
N PRO A 120 8.36 7.64 0.58
CA PRO A 120 9.28 7.05 1.54
C PRO A 120 8.61 6.90 2.91
N LEU A 121 8.83 5.75 3.55
CA LEU A 121 8.35 5.47 4.90
C LEU A 121 9.51 5.64 5.89
N VAL A 122 9.49 6.76 6.60
CA VAL A 122 10.53 7.11 7.57
C VAL A 122 10.13 6.63 8.97
N GLY A 123 11.03 5.88 9.60
CA GLY A 123 10.92 5.44 10.99
C GLY A 123 12.12 5.97 11.79
N GLY A 124 11.87 6.84 12.77
CA GLY A 124 12.94 7.54 13.47
C GLY A 124 13.73 8.46 12.52
N SER A 125 15.04 8.28 12.42
CA SER A 125 15.94 9.10 11.59
C SER A 125 16.24 8.52 10.21
N ALA A 126 15.70 7.36 9.85
CA ALA A 126 16.04 6.67 8.61
C ALA A 126 14.80 6.23 7.81
N THR A 127 14.94 6.19 6.49
CA THR A 127 13.93 5.59 5.60
C THR A 127 13.95 4.08 5.76
N THR A 128 12.86 3.53 6.30
CA THR A 128 12.70 2.10 6.59
C THR A 128 12.04 1.32 5.45
N GLY A 129 11.48 2.03 4.46
CA GLY A 129 10.76 1.40 3.37
C GLY A 129 10.12 2.42 2.44
N ALA A 130 9.24 1.95 1.57
CA ALA A 130 8.48 2.78 0.65
C ALA A 130 7.07 2.22 0.42
N LEU A 131 6.12 3.12 0.25
CA LEU A 131 4.84 2.83 -0.38
C LEU A 131 4.95 3.18 -1.86
N CYS A 132 4.66 2.22 -2.72
CA CYS A 132 4.58 2.44 -4.16
C CYS A 132 3.14 2.27 -4.64
N VAL A 133 2.67 3.21 -5.44
CA VAL A 133 1.31 3.25 -5.98
C VAL A 133 1.41 3.42 -7.50
N TYR A 134 0.64 2.63 -8.25
CA TYR A 134 0.75 2.59 -9.69
C TYR A 134 -0.61 2.67 -10.37
N TRP A 135 -0.61 3.35 -11.51
CA TRP A 135 -1.78 3.53 -12.38
C TRP A 135 -1.52 2.94 -13.76
N ARG A 136 -2.58 2.44 -14.39
CA ARG A 136 -2.56 1.95 -15.78
C ARG A 136 -2.66 3.06 -16.83
N ASP A 137 -3.06 4.26 -16.40
CA ASP A 137 -3.14 5.44 -17.24
C ASP A 137 -2.10 6.47 -16.78
N GLU A 138 -1.59 7.26 -17.72
CA GLU A 138 -0.77 8.41 -17.40
C GLU A 138 -1.54 9.40 -16.52
N ARG A 139 -0.81 10.15 -15.69
CA ARG A 139 -1.41 11.14 -14.80
C ARG A 139 -0.61 12.43 -14.79
N GLN A 140 -1.31 13.56 -14.95
CA GLN A 140 -0.65 14.87 -15.00
C GLN A 140 -0.15 15.34 -13.64
N SER A 141 -0.79 14.92 -12.55
CA SER A 141 -0.40 15.31 -11.19
C SER A 141 -0.84 14.27 -10.16
N TRP A 142 -0.23 14.36 -8.98
CA TRP A 142 -0.71 13.72 -7.76
C TRP A 142 -1.00 14.80 -6.73
N GLU A 143 -2.24 14.84 -6.23
CA GLU A 143 -2.62 15.75 -5.17
C GLU A 143 -2.21 15.20 -3.80
N SER A 144 -1.32 15.93 -3.11
CA SER A 144 -0.79 15.52 -1.81
C SER A 144 -1.79 15.66 -0.65
N SER A 145 -3.02 16.11 -0.91
CA SER A 145 -4.06 16.27 0.12
C SER A 145 -4.41 14.95 0.84
N ALA A 146 -4.23 13.80 0.16
CA ALA A 146 -4.43 12.48 0.74
C ALA A 146 -3.17 11.91 1.42
N ARG A 147 -2.03 12.58 1.32
CA ARG A 147 -0.70 12.04 1.70
C ARG A 147 -0.65 11.57 3.15
N GLU A 148 -1.05 12.40 4.10
CA GLU A 148 -0.94 12.06 5.53
C GLU A 148 -1.82 10.87 5.91
N LEU A 149 -3.02 10.77 5.33
CA LEU A 149 -3.91 9.63 5.55
C LEU A 149 -3.32 8.34 4.96
N VAL A 150 -2.78 8.41 3.75
CA VAL A 150 -2.14 7.27 3.09
C VAL A 150 -0.88 6.83 3.85
N LEU A 151 -0.10 7.78 4.37
CA LEU A 151 1.07 7.52 5.21
C LEU A 151 0.70 6.84 6.53
N ASP A 152 -0.38 7.27 7.18
CA ASP A 152 -0.89 6.59 8.38
C ASP A 152 -1.19 5.12 8.10
N TRP A 153 -1.96 4.84 7.05
CA TRP A 153 -2.29 3.48 6.66
C TRP A 153 -1.06 2.66 6.28
N ALA A 154 -0.12 3.22 5.52
CA ALA A 154 1.10 2.54 5.13
C ALA A 154 2.01 2.21 6.34
N ARG A 155 2.14 3.14 7.29
CA ARG A 155 2.93 2.92 8.52
C ARG A 155 2.31 1.83 9.39
N ARG A 156 0.98 1.82 9.54
CA ARG A 156 0.27 0.74 10.24
C ARG A 156 0.46 -0.61 9.55
N ALA A 157 0.44 -0.62 8.22
CA ALA A 157 0.67 -1.81 7.40
C ALA A 157 2.12 -2.33 7.48
N LEU A 158 3.09 -1.47 7.79
CA LEU A 158 4.51 -1.82 7.94
C LEU A 158 4.78 -2.59 9.25
N LEU A 159 3.98 -2.37 10.29
CA LEU A 159 4.12 -3.09 11.54
C LEU A 159 3.83 -4.59 11.34
N PRO A 160 4.53 -5.49 12.06
CA PRO A 160 4.16 -6.90 12.08
C PRO A 160 2.73 -7.05 12.62
N ASN A 161 1.92 -7.91 12.00
CA ASN A 161 0.62 -8.28 12.55
C ASN A 161 0.84 -8.83 13.97
N ARG A 162 0.27 -8.16 14.99
CA ARG A 162 0.28 -8.64 16.38
C ARG A 162 -0.70 -9.77 16.58
#